data_AF-A0A367B3E7-F1
#
_entry.id   AF-A0A367B3E7-F1
#
_cell.length_a   1.000
_cell.length_b   1.000
_cell.length_c   1.000
_cell.angle_alpha   90.00
_cell.angle_beta   90.00
_cell.angle_gamma   90.00
#
_symmetry.space_group_name_H-M   'P 1'
#
loop_
_entity.id
_entity.type
_entity.pdbx_description
1 polymer ?
#
loop_
_entity_poly.entity_id
_entity_poly.type
_entity_poly.pdbx_seq_one_letter_code
_entity_poly.pdbx_strand_id
1 'polypeptide(L)' 'MVDVAQPLFTGDAGETRNDRPALRSVPAPARELKRPSALHLHWFRWSGEDAFSGSSLYTCRCGQARSSL' A
#
# COMPACT_ATOMS: atom_id res chain seq x y z
N MET A 1 -57.18 2.66 12.13
CA MET A 1 -57.20 1.30 11.57
C MET A 1 -55.99 1.21 10.65
N VAL A 2 -55.08 0.32 10.98
CA VAL A 2 -53.79 0.15 10.29
C VAL A 2 -54.02 -0.46 8.91
N ASP A 3 -53.45 0.14 7.87
CA ASP A 3 -53.21 -0.55 6.60
C ASP A 3 -51.74 -0.32 6.24
N VAL A 4 -50.93 -1.32 6.58
CA VAL A 4 -49.51 -1.41 6.22
C VAL A 4 -49.47 -2.00 4.82
N ALA A 5 -49.49 -1.14 3.81
CA ALA A 5 -49.12 -1.54 2.46
C ALA A 5 -47.58 -1.66 2.39
N GLN A 6 -47.10 -2.89 2.31
CA GLN A 6 -45.68 -3.22 2.10
C GLN A 6 -45.16 -2.53 0.83
N PRO A 7 -43.92 -2.00 0.80
CA PRO A 7 -43.31 -1.64 -0.46
C PRO A 7 -42.98 -2.91 -1.24
N LEU A 8 -43.61 -3.03 -2.41
CA LEU A 8 -43.23 -3.96 -3.47
C LEU A 8 -41.75 -3.69 -3.81
N PHE A 9 -40.85 -4.60 -3.45
CA PHE A 9 -39.46 -4.55 -3.91
C PHE A 9 -39.43 -4.87 -5.41
N THR A 10 -39.74 -3.86 -6.23
CA THR A 10 -39.46 -3.90 -7.66
C THR A 10 -38.00 -3.53 -7.82
N GLY A 11 -37.15 -4.56 -8.01
CA GLY A 11 -35.81 -4.33 -8.50
C GLY A 11 -35.88 -3.73 -9.89
N ASP A 12 -35.37 -2.51 -10.05
CA ASP A 12 -34.93 -2.00 -11.33
C ASP A 12 -33.50 -1.47 -11.17
N ALA A 13 -32.67 -1.87 -12.12
CA ALA A 13 -31.22 -1.77 -12.10
C ALA A 13 -30.78 -0.31 -12.12
N GLY A 14 -30.19 0.14 -11.01
CA GLY A 14 -29.50 1.42 -10.88
C GLY A 14 -28.03 1.23 -10.53
N GLU A 15 -27.25 0.74 -11.49
CA GLU A 15 -25.82 1.08 -11.66
C GLU A 15 -25.66 2.59 -11.40
N THR A 16 -24.76 3.17 -10.59
CA THR A 16 -23.32 3.02 -10.54
C THR A 16 -22.83 3.94 -9.40
N ARG A 17 -22.19 3.41 -8.35
CA ARG A 17 -21.24 4.20 -7.55
C ARG A 17 -20.23 3.32 -6.81
N ASN A 18 -19.61 2.40 -7.56
CA ASN A 18 -18.31 1.85 -7.17
C ASN A 18 -17.22 2.51 -8.03
N ASP A 19 -17.19 3.85 -8.04
CA ASP A 19 -16.07 4.63 -8.59
C ASP A 19 -15.09 5.01 -7.47
N ARG A 20 -14.81 4.07 -6.57
CA ARG A 20 -13.57 4.16 -5.80
C ARG A 20 -12.58 3.34 -6.60
N PRO A 21 -11.62 3.96 -7.33
CA PRO A 21 -10.57 3.19 -7.96
C PRO A 21 -9.96 2.37 -6.83
N ALA A 22 -10.13 1.04 -6.93
CA ALA A 22 -9.43 0.13 -6.08
C ALA A 22 -7.96 0.51 -6.28
N LEU A 23 -7.35 1.12 -5.25
CA LEU A 23 -5.91 1.24 -5.16
C LEU A 23 -5.46 -0.20 -5.25
N ARG A 24 -5.19 -0.66 -6.47
CA ARG A 24 -4.61 -1.96 -6.73
C ARG A 24 -3.31 -1.86 -5.98
N SER A 25 -3.27 -2.44 -4.78
CA SER A 25 -2.03 -2.74 -4.10
C SER A 25 -1.33 -3.67 -5.06
N VAL A 26 -0.60 -3.11 -6.01
CA VAL A 26 0.36 -3.86 -6.81
C VAL A 26 1.22 -4.50 -5.74
N PRO A 27 1.19 -5.83 -5.58
CA PRO A 27 2.20 -6.46 -4.74
C PRO A 27 3.49 -6.07 -5.44
N ALA A 28 4.22 -5.11 -4.86
CA ALA A 28 5.58 -4.85 -5.25
C ALA A 28 6.21 -6.23 -5.32
N PRO A 29 6.80 -6.63 -6.47
CA PRO A 29 7.34 -7.97 -6.60
C PRO A 29 8.17 -8.17 -5.36
N ALA A 30 7.76 -9.14 -4.53
CA ALA A 30 8.44 -9.44 -3.29
C ALA A 30 9.79 -9.93 -3.75
N ARG A 31 10.74 -8.99 -3.93
CA ARG A 31 12.13 -9.28 -4.22
C ARG A 31 12.47 -10.20 -3.08
N GLU A 32 12.64 -11.49 -3.37
CA GLU A 32 13.01 -12.46 -2.36
C GLU A 32 14.22 -11.86 -1.65
N LEU A 33 13.97 -11.28 -0.48
CA LEU A 33 14.98 -10.66 0.34
C LEU A 33 15.74 -11.84 0.87
N LYS A 34 16.73 -12.28 0.07
CA LYS A 34 17.66 -13.34 0.38
C LYS A 34 18.13 -13.03 1.80
N ARG A 35 17.74 -13.87 2.77
CA ARG A 35 17.98 -13.59 4.19
C ARG A 35 19.46 -13.26 4.32
N PRO A 36 19.80 -12.01 4.66
CA PRO A 36 21.19 -11.62 4.76
C PRO A 36 21.82 -12.45 5.88
N SER A 37 23.08 -12.86 5.69
CA SER A 37 23.87 -13.45 6.76
C SER A 37 23.82 -12.53 7.99
N ALA A 38 23.67 -13.09 9.19
CA ALA A 38 23.63 -12.31 10.43
C ALA A 38 24.89 -11.43 10.60
N LEU A 39 26.02 -11.86 10.02
CA LEU A 39 27.24 -11.09 9.89
C LEU A 39 27.44 -10.70 8.43
N HIS A 40 27.13 -9.45 8.09
CA HIS A 40 27.47 -8.84 6.81
C HIS A 40 27.82 -7.37 7.02
N LEU A 41 28.52 -6.80 6.04
CA LEU A 41 28.87 -5.39 6.06
C LEU A 41 27.71 -4.55 5.53
N HIS A 42 27.32 -3.52 6.29
CA HIS A 42 26.31 -2.56 5.85
C HIS A 42 26.90 -1.59 4.84
N TRP A 43 26.78 -1.95 3.56
CA TRP A 43 27.01 -1.01 2.48
C TRP A 43 25.71 -0.27 2.16
N PHE A 44 25.61 0.99 2.58
CA PHE A 44 24.47 1.86 2.29
C PHE A 44 24.61 2.53 0.93
N ARG A 45 23.52 2.55 0.15
CA ARG A 45 23.43 3.28 -1.12
C ARG A 45 22.28 4.28 -1.06
N TRP A 46 22.49 5.45 -1.64
CA TRP A 46 21.43 6.45 -1.78
C TRP A 46 20.27 5.87 -2.57
N SER A 47 19.06 6.06 -2.05
CA SER A 47 17.82 5.47 -2.57
C SER A 47 16.77 6.52 -2.91
N GLY A 48 17.01 7.79 -2.59
CA GLY A 48 16.10 8.91 -2.83
C GLY A 48 15.99 9.82 -1.63
N GLU A 49 14.89 10.57 -1.56
CA GLU A 49 14.52 11.41 -0.42
C GLU A 49 13.31 10.82 0.30
N ASP A 50 13.27 11.00 1.62
CA ASP A 50 12.14 10.67 2.49
C ASP A 50 10.98 11.61 2.19
N ALA A 51 9.82 11.04 1.87
CA ALA A 51 8.65 11.78 1.43
C ALA A 51 8.06 12.70 2.52
N PHE A 52 8.40 12.48 3.78
CA PHE A 52 7.85 13.23 4.91
C PHE A 52 8.78 14.36 5.38
N SER A 53 10.08 14.12 5.34
CA SER A 53 11.08 15.02 5.95
C SER A 53 11.99 15.69 4.93
N GLY A 54 12.01 15.25 3.67
CA GLY A 54 12.99 15.69 2.67
C GLY A 54 14.42 15.19 2.95
N SER A 55 14.59 14.30 3.93
CA SER A 55 15.89 13.73 4.30
C SER A 55 16.39 12.75 3.25
N SER A 56 17.69 12.70 3.00
CA SER A 56 18.26 11.68 2.11
C SER A 56 18.07 10.28 2.70
N LEU A 57 17.49 9.37 1.91
CA LEU A 57 17.28 7.98 2.25
C LEU A 57 18.40 7.11 1.69
N TYR A 58 18.88 6.21 2.54
CA TYR A 58 19.89 5.22 2.20
C TYR A 58 19.39 3.83 2.53
N THR A 59 19.56 2.90 1.60
CA THR A 59 19.21 1.49 1.81
C THR A 59 20.43 0.60 1.70
N CYS A 60 20.48 -0.42 2.55
CA CYS A 60 21.44 -1.49 2.46
C CYS A 60 20.83 -2.69 1.71
N ARG A 61 21.67 -3.50 1.07
CA ARG A 61 21.25 -4.72 0.36
C ARG A 61 20.52 -5.74 1.25
N CYS A 62 20.72 -5.66 2.57
CA CYS A 62 20.02 -6.48 3.56
C CYS A 62 18.58 -6.05 3.86
N GLY A 63 18.13 -4.91 3.32
CA GLY A 63 16.80 -4.35 3.56
C GLY A 63 16.74 -3.27 4.63
N GLN A 64 17.84 -3.02 5.37
CA GLN A 64 17.89 -1.93 6.33
C GLN A 64 17.89 -0.57 5.62
N ALA A 65 16.95 0.30 5.98
CA ALA A 65 16.89 1.68 5.53
C ALA A 65 17.33 2.64 6.65
N ARG A 66 17.99 3.74 6.29
CA ARG A 66 18.36 4.84 7.20
C ARG A 66 18.12 6.18 6.51
N SER A 67 17.55 7.13 7.23
CA SER A 67 17.55 8.54 6.85
C SER A 67 18.81 9.22 7.42
N SER A 68 19.42 10.13 6.64
CA SER A 68 20.39 11.08 7.19
C SER A 68 19.68 12.42 7.43
N LEU A 69 19.90 12.99 8.61
CA LEU A 69 19.44 14.34 8.99
C LEU A 69 19.95 15.40 8.01
#